data_AF-A0A433RJ11-F1
#
_entry.id   AF-A0A433RJ11-F1
#
_cell.length_a   1.000
_cell.length_b   1.000
_cell.length_c   1.000
_cell.angle_alpha   90.00
_cell.angle_beta   90.00
_cell.angle_gamma   90.00
#
_symmetry.space_group_name_H-M   'P 1'
#
loop_
_entity.id
_entity.type
_entity.pdbx_description
1 polymer ?
#
loop_
_entity_poly.entity_id
_entity_poly.type
_entity_poly.pdbx_seq_one_letter_code
_entity_poly.pdbx_strand_id
1 'polypeptide(L)'
;MLITIEEARDALRIDGTDNDSIIQALLDSIPSYLEVSTGKSWDTEPVHPLAQTITKFILQLWFDPQGPDSERLRRTIESLFVGLTAIGRALE
;
A
#
# COMPACT_ATOMS: atom_id res chain seq x y z
N MET A 1 -4.62 10.98 -0.06
CA MET A 1 -3.88 9.90 -0.78
C MET A 1 -2.90 9.29 0.20
N LEU A 2 -2.67 7.99 0.16
CA LEU A 2 -1.77 7.33 1.13
C LEU A 2 -0.29 7.67 0.87
N ILE A 3 0.11 7.77 -0.39
CA ILE A 3 1.42 8.20 -0.87
C ILE A 3 1.25 8.99 -2.18
N THR A 4 2.25 9.78 -2.56
CA THR A 4 2.28 10.50 -3.86
C THR A 4 2.70 9.58 -5.01
N ILE A 5 2.46 10.02 -6.26
CA ILE A 5 2.94 9.30 -7.45
C ILE A 5 4.48 9.23 -7.52
N GLU A 6 5.18 10.24 -7.00
CA GLU A 6 6.64 10.25 -6.89
C GLU A 6 7.13 9.17 -5.92
N GLU A 7 6.54 9.10 -4.72
CA GLU A 7 6.86 8.07 -3.72
C GLU A 7 6.54 6.66 -4.22
N ALA A 8 5.51 6.53 -5.06
CA ALA A 8 5.11 5.28 -5.68
C ALA A 8 6.14 4.80 -6.72
N ARG A 9 6.64 5.71 -7.57
CA ARG A 9 7.73 5.40 -8.51
C ARG A 9 9.01 4.99 -7.78
N ASP A 10 9.37 5.72 -6.73
CA ASP A 10 10.54 5.40 -5.90
C ASP A 10 10.40 4.00 -5.29
N ALA A 11 9.21 3.65 -4.79
CA ALA A 11 8.94 2.33 -4.24
C ALA A 11 9.06 1.20 -5.29
N LEU A 12 8.70 1.49 -6.53
CA LEU A 12 8.81 0.56 -7.66
C LEU A 12 10.18 0.58 -8.36
N ARG A 13 11.06 1.52 -7.99
CA ARG A 13 12.36 1.76 -8.65
C ARG A 13 12.20 2.03 -10.15
N ILE A 14 11.17 2.80 -10.51
CA ILE A 14 10.89 3.20 -11.88
C ILE A 14 11.38 4.62 -12.10
N ASP A 15 12.29 4.78 -13.06
CA ASP A 15 12.65 6.09 -13.58
C ASP A 15 11.66 6.51 -14.68
N GLY A 16 11.32 7.80 -14.73
CA GLY A 16 10.41 8.35 -15.74
C GLY A 16 8.92 8.24 -15.38
N THR A 17 8.05 8.56 -16.34
CA THR A 17 6.59 8.73 -16.10
C THR A 17 5.71 7.84 -16.99
N ASP A 18 6.31 6.97 -17.81
CA ASP A 18 5.59 6.15 -18.79
C ASP A 18 4.56 5.21 -18.13
N ASN A 19 4.84 4.78 -16.89
CA ASN A 19 3.99 3.89 -16.12
C ASN A 19 2.99 4.63 -15.20
N ASP A 20 2.99 5.97 -15.16
CA ASP A 20 2.20 6.74 -14.18
C ASP A 20 0.71 6.41 -14.26
N SER A 21 0.18 6.20 -15.47
CA SER A 21 -1.24 5.85 -15.65
C SER A 21 -1.60 4.51 -14.99
N ILE A 22 -0.71 3.52 -15.08
CA ILE A 22 -0.88 2.20 -14.46
C ILE A 22 -0.72 2.32 -12.94
N ILE A 23 0.34 3.01 -12.49
CA ILE A 23 0.64 3.21 -11.07
C ILE A 23 -0.50 3.95 -10.39
N GLN A 24 -1.05 5.00 -11.00
CA GLN A 24 -2.14 5.79 -10.45
C GLN A 24 -3.40 4.94 -10.27
N ALA A 25 -3.77 4.12 -11.26
CA ALA A 25 -4.93 3.23 -11.15
C ALA A 25 -4.80 2.22 -9.99
N LEU A 26 -3.58 1.72 -9.74
CA LEU A 26 -3.30 0.86 -8.60
C LEU A 26 -3.40 1.65 -7.29
N LEU A 27 -2.76 2.82 -7.20
CA LEU A 27 -2.80 3.69 -6.02
C LEU A 27 -4.23 4.07 -5.61
N ASP A 28 -5.08 4.39 -6.58
CA ASP A 28 -6.48 4.77 -6.34
C ASP A 28 -7.31 3.61 -5.74
N SER A 29 -6.88 2.36 -5.97
CA SER A 29 -7.55 1.16 -5.47
C SER A 29 -7.10 0.75 -4.06
N ILE A 30 -5.91 1.16 -3.63
CA ILE A 30 -5.34 0.74 -2.34
C ILE A 30 -6.13 1.24 -1.12
N PRO A 31 -6.61 2.51 -1.04
CA PRO A 31 -7.37 2.99 0.11
C PRO A 31 -8.57 2.11 0.45
N SER A 32 -9.38 1.75 -0.54
CA SER A 32 -10.53 0.88 -0.35
C SER A 32 -10.13 -0.53 0.06
N TYR A 33 -9.02 -1.05 -0.45
CA TYR A 33 -8.49 -2.35 -0.02
C TYR A 33 -8.00 -2.34 1.43
N LEU A 34 -7.34 -1.27 1.89
CA LEU A 34 -6.97 -1.10 3.29
C LEU A 34 -8.21 -1.04 4.18
N GLU A 35 -9.22 -0.28 3.79
CA GLU A 35 -10.46 -0.13 4.56
C GLU A 35 -11.19 -1.47 4.71
N VAL A 36 -11.37 -2.21 3.63
CA VAL A 36 -12.01 -3.53 3.68
C VAL A 36 -11.18 -4.52 4.51
N SER A 37 -9.85 -4.45 4.44
CA SER A 37 -8.96 -5.38 5.14
C SER A 37 -8.81 -5.10 6.63
N THR A 38 -9.00 -3.85 7.06
CA THR A 38 -8.74 -3.41 8.45
C THR A 38 -9.97 -2.89 9.19
N GLY A 39 -11.07 -2.62 8.46
CA GLY A 39 -12.30 -2.03 8.99
C GLY A 39 -12.25 -0.52 9.22
N LYS A 40 -11.21 0.19 8.72
CA LYS A 40 -11.02 1.63 8.95
C LYS A 40 -10.38 2.32 7.74
N SER A 41 -10.81 3.54 7.41
CA SER A 41 -10.13 4.39 6.42
C SER A 41 -8.80 4.91 6.98
N TRP A 42 -7.77 4.89 6.14
CA TRP A 42 -6.38 5.25 6.50
C TRP A 42 -5.82 6.42 5.70
N ASP A 43 -6.62 6.99 4.79
CA ASP A 43 -6.29 8.15 3.96
C ASP A 43 -6.62 9.48 4.66
N THR A 44 -6.86 9.45 5.97
CA THR A 44 -7.03 10.63 6.83
C THR A 44 -5.70 11.26 7.18
N GLU A 45 -5.58 12.58 7.08
CA GLU A 45 -4.36 13.31 7.42
C GLU A 45 -4.22 13.57 8.93
N PRO A 46 -3.04 13.35 9.54
CA PRO A 46 -1.83 12.81 8.93
C PRO A 46 -1.94 11.29 8.66
N VAL A 47 -1.55 10.86 7.45
CA VAL A 47 -1.58 9.43 7.09
C VAL A 47 -0.65 8.64 8.02
N HIS A 48 -1.16 7.54 8.57
CA HIS A 48 -0.38 6.71 9.48
C HIS A 48 0.81 6.05 8.75
N PRO A 49 2.06 6.12 9.28
CA PRO A 49 3.25 5.61 8.58
C PRO A 49 3.19 4.13 8.18
N LEU A 50 2.53 3.30 9.00
CA LEU A 50 2.32 1.89 8.67
C LEU A 50 1.39 1.72 7.45
N ALA A 51 0.36 2.56 7.30
CA ALA A 51 -0.52 2.51 6.13
C ALA A 51 0.24 2.91 4.85
N GLN A 52 1.15 3.89 4.93
CA GLN A 52 2.04 4.26 3.82
C GLN A 52 2.98 3.10 3.43
N THR A 53 3.55 2.43 4.43
CA THR A 53 4.44 1.26 4.21
C THR A 53 3.71 0.11 3.54
N ILE A 54 2.52 -0.23 4.04
CA ILE A 54 1.68 -1.28 3.46
C ILE A 54 1.28 -0.89 2.02
N THR A 55 0.96 0.38 1.76
CA THR A 55 0.66 0.89 0.41
C THR A 55 1.80 0.61 -0.55
N LYS A 56 3.04 0.90 -0.17
CA LYS A 56 4.23 0.65 -1.00
C LYS A 56 4.41 -0.85 -1.30
N PHE A 57 4.18 -1.73 -0.31
CA PHE A 57 4.28 -3.17 -0.50
C PHE A 57 3.16 -3.76 -1.36
N ILE A 58 1.92 -3.28 -1.19
CA ILE A 58 0.80 -3.65 -2.05
C ILE A 58 1.10 -3.22 -3.48
N LEU A 59 1.58 -1.99 -3.67
CA LEU A 59 1.91 -1.48 -4.99
C LEU A 59 2.99 -2.34 -5.67
N GLN A 60 4.07 -2.69 -4.95
CA GLN A 60 5.10 -3.60 -5.46
C GLN A 60 4.52 -4.97 -5.85
N LEU A 61 3.63 -5.52 -5.02
CA LEU A 61 2.99 -6.81 -5.28
C LEU A 61 2.04 -6.76 -6.50
N TRP A 62 1.29 -5.68 -6.67
CA TRP A 62 0.29 -5.56 -7.74
C TRP A 62 0.89 -5.13 -9.08
N PHE A 63 1.97 -4.34 -9.07
CA PHE A 63 2.58 -3.81 -10.28
C PHE A 63 3.34 -4.89 -11.07
N ASP A 64 4.14 -5.72 -10.40
CA ASP A 64 4.90 -6.80 -11.05
C ASP A 64 5.09 -8.02 -10.12
N PRO A 65 4.07 -8.88 -9.96
CA PRO A 65 4.15 -10.06 -9.10
C PRO A 65 5.07 -11.13 -9.73
N GLN A 66 6.33 -11.21 -9.28
CA GLN A 66 7.28 -12.21 -9.77
C GLN A 66 7.78 -13.17 -8.67
N GLY A 67 7.70 -14.47 -8.96
CA GLY A 67 8.43 -15.52 -8.25
C GLY A 67 8.09 -15.69 -6.75
N PRO A 68 8.92 -16.45 -6.02
CA PRO A 68 8.69 -16.75 -4.60
C PRO A 68 8.76 -15.53 -3.67
N ASP A 69 9.36 -14.43 -4.11
CA ASP A 69 9.43 -13.19 -3.32
C ASP A 69 8.07 -12.48 -3.24
N SER A 70 7.20 -12.63 -4.26
CA SER A 70 5.82 -12.13 -4.21
C SER A 70 5.00 -12.77 -3.08
N GLU A 71 5.17 -14.07 -2.84
CA GLU A 71 4.49 -14.80 -1.75
C GLU A 71 5.02 -14.38 -0.37
N ARG A 72 6.33 -14.12 -0.25
CA ARG A 72 6.92 -13.56 0.98
C ARG A 72 6.40 -12.15 1.26
N LEU A 73 6.30 -11.32 0.23
CA LEU A 73 5.76 -9.97 0.31
C LEU A 73 4.28 -10.01 0.72
N ARG A 74 3.48 -10.89 0.13
CA ARG A 74 2.08 -11.13 0.50
C ARG A 74 1.92 -11.47 1.99
N ARG A 75 2.72 -12.40 2.51
CA ARG A 75 2.70 -12.75 3.95
C ARG A 75 3.13 -11.60 4.86
N THR A 76 4.08 -10.79 4.40
CA THR A 76 4.51 -9.58 5.10
C THR A 76 3.34 -8.59 5.18
N ILE A 77 2.64 -8.35 4.08
CA ILE A 77 1.44 -7.49 4.03
C ILE A 77 0.36 -8.00 5.00
N GLU A 78 0.05 -9.30 4.98
CA GLU A 78 -0.93 -9.90 5.90
C GLU A 78 -0.55 -9.68 7.38
N SER A 79 0.74 -9.84 7.72
CA SER A 79 1.23 -9.60 9.08
C SER A 79 1.11 -8.12 9.49
N LEU A 80 1.39 -7.20 8.56
CA LEU A 80 1.26 -5.77 8.80
C LEU A 80 -0.21 -5.33 8.93
N PHE A 81 -1.15 -5.99 8.23
CA PHE A 81 -2.58 -5.76 8.43
C PHE A 81 -3.05 -6.07 9.84
N VAL A 82 -2.52 -7.12 10.47
CA VAL A 82 -2.82 -7.42 11.88
C VAL A 82 -2.43 -6.25 12.77
N GLY A 83 -1.21 -5.73 12.58
CA GLY A 83 -0.72 -4.56 13.31
C GLY A 83 -1.54 -3.30 13.05
N LEU A 84 -1.83 -3.01 11.78
CA LEU A 84 -2.61 -1.84 11.38
C LEU A 84 -4.04 -1.90 11.94
N THR A 85 -4.66 -3.08 11.92
CA THR A 85 -5.99 -3.31 12.52
C THR A 85 -5.98 -3.08 14.03
N ALA A 86 -4.95 -3.55 14.73
CA ALA A 86 -4.82 -3.32 16.18
C ALA A 86 -4.69 -1.83 16.51
N ILE A 87 -3.91 -1.08 15.72
CA ILE A 87 -3.81 0.38 15.84
C ILE A 87 -5.17 1.03 15.56
N GLY A 88 -5.88 0.58 14.52
CA GLY A 88 -7.18 1.12 14.13
C GLY A 88 -8.18 1.12 15.28
N ARG A 89 -8.24 -0.01 16.02
CA ARG A 89 -9.08 -0.21 17.21
C ARG A 89 -8.65 0.60 18.43
N ALA A 90 -7.36 0.89 18.58
CA ALA A 90 -6.85 1.68 19.70
C ALA A 90 -7.07 3.20 19.50
N LEU A 91 -7.37 3.62 18.27
CA LEU A 91 -7.67 5.01 17.91
C LEU A 91 -9.18 5.33 17.93
N GLU A 92 -10.04 4.37 18.31
CA GLU A 92 -11.47 4.56 18.56
C GLU A 92 -11.73 4.94 20.02
#